data_AF-A0A924MML0-F1
#
_entry.id   AF-A0A924MML0-F1
#
_cell.length_a   1.000
_cell.length_b   1.000
_cell.length_c   1.000
_cell.angle_alpha   90.00
_cell.angle_beta   90.00
_cell.angle_gamma   90.00
#
_symmetry.space_group_name_H-M   'P 1'
#
loop_
_entity.id
_entity.type
_entity.pdbx_description
1 polymer ?
#
loop_
_entity_poly.entity_id
_entity_poly.type
_entity_poly.pdbx_seq_one_letter_code
_entity_poly.pdbx_strand_id
1 'polypeptide(L)'
;MASSTLCFSGFSRDELVQVQQQFEQANGALPDPWSLVPEGDARVLVIDMDSMYGHMTWLKARSSGKTTVALTSGERSETDRTLKRPLSIEALRDLLGQLAAPPVAAV
;
A
#
# COMPACT_ATOMS: atom_id res chain seq x y z
N MET A 1 -0.59 20.12 -5.68
CA MET A 1 -0.15 19.22 -4.59
C MET A 1 -0.47 17.79 -5.03
N ALA A 2 0.49 16.88 -4.95
CA ALA A 2 0.22 15.49 -5.33
C ALA A 2 -0.63 14.87 -4.21
N SER A 3 -1.91 14.58 -4.50
CA SER A 3 -2.77 13.87 -3.56
C SER A 3 -2.19 12.48 -3.25
N SER A 4 -1.95 12.21 -1.98
CA SER A 4 -1.52 10.92 -1.44
C SER A 4 -2.70 9.95 -1.40
N THR A 5 -2.93 9.23 -2.50
CA THR A 5 -4.05 8.30 -2.65
C THR A 5 -3.59 6.85 -2.69
N LEU A 6 -4.29 5.97 -1.97
CA LEU A 6 -3.99 4.54 -1.97
C LEU A 6 -5.25 3.67 -2.03
N CYS A 7 -5.05 2.40 -2.40
CA CYS A 7 -6.08 1.38 -2.38
C CYS A 7 -5.50 0.04 -1.86
N PHE A 8 -6.34 -0.75 -1.18
CA PHE A 8 -6.03 -2.12 -0.77
C PHE A 8 -6.70 -3.11 -1.73
N SER A 9 -5.95 -4.07 -2.26
CA SER A 9 -6.45 -5.04 -3.25
C SER A 9 -6.00 -6.47 -2.91
N GLY A 10 -6.85 -7.46 -3.22
CA GLY A 10 -6.59 -8.88 -2.95
C GLY A 10 -7.08 -9.40 -1.58
N PHE A 11 -7.66 -8.54 -0.74
CA PHE A 11 -8.13 -8.92 0.59
C PHE A 11 -9.52 -9.56 0.59
N SER A 12 -9.75 -10.50 1.50
CA SER A 12 -11.11 -10.91 1.86
C SER A 12 -11.89 -9.75 2.49
N ARG A 13 -13.22 -9.84 2.58
CA ARG A 13 -14.05 -8.77 3.16
C ARG A 13 -13.65 -8.44 4.60
N ASP A 14 -13.41 -9.46 5.41
CA ASP A 14 -13.10 -9.30 6.82
C ASP A 14 -11.68 -8.73 7.03
N GLU A 15 -10.71 -9.22 6.27
CA GLU A 15 -9.35 -8.65 6.29
C GLU A 15 -9.32 -7.23 5.75
N LEU A 16 -10.12 -6.90 4.73
CA LEU A 16 -10.20 -5.56 4.18
C LEU A 16 -10.66 -4.55 5.25
N VAL A 17 -11.64 -4.92 6.07
CA VAL A 17 -12.10 -4.09 7.21
C VAL A 17 -10.96 -3.90 8.22
N GLN A 18 -10.22 -4.97 8.55
CA GLN A 18 -9.12 -4.90 9.49
C GLN A 18 -7.99 -3.99 8.99
N VAL A 19 -7.54 -4.15 7.74
CA VAL A 19 -6.46 -3.33 7.19
C VAL A 19 -6.88 -1.87 7.00
N GLN A 20 -8.16 -1.60 6.72
CA GLN A 20 -8.69 -0.24 6.69
C GLN A 20 -8.68 0.42 8.08
N GLN A 21 -9.04 -0.31 9.14
CA GLN A 21 -8.93 0.19 10.52
C GLN A 21 -7.48 0.45 10.93
N GLN A 22 -6.55 -0.44 10.56
CA GLN A 22 -5.12 -0.24 10.80
C GLN A 22 -4.59 0.97 10.00
N PHE A 23 -5.07 1.15 8.78
CA PHE A 23 -4.78 2.33 7.97
C PHE A 23 -5.28 3.61 8.64
N GLU A 24 -6.53 3.67 9.09
CA GLU A 24 -7.06 4.87 9.76
C GLU A 24 -6.24 5.26 10.98
N GLN A 25 -5.82 4.27 11.78
CA GLN A 25 -4.94 4.49 12.94
C GLN A 25 -3.55 4.99 12.54
N ALA A 26 -2.91 4.36 11.55
CA ALA A 26 -1.61 4.79 11.05
C ALA A 26 -1.68 6.20 10.43
N ASN A 27 -2.73 6.47 9.65
CA ASN A 27 -2.92 7.69 8.90
C ASN A 27 -3.24 8.89 9.80
N GLY A 28 -3.99 8.68 10.88
CA GLY A 28 -4.29 9.73 11.87
C GLY A 28 -3.05 10.26 12.60
N ALA A 29 -1.93 9.55 12.55
CA ALA A 29 -0.65 9.98 13.13
C ALA A 29 0.27 10.73 12.14
N LEU A 30 -0.12 10.86 10.87
CA LEU A 30 0.69 11.51 9.84
C LEU A 30 0.37 13.01 9.74
N PRO A 31 1.37 13.86 9.44
CA PRO A 31 1.15 15.30 9.22
C PRO A 31 0.33 15.57 7.96
N ASP A 32 0.54 14.77 6.91
CA ASP A 32 -0.18 14.84 5.64
C ASP A 32 -0.96 13.53 5.41
N PRO A 33 -2.30 13.53 5.61
CA PRO A 33 -3.08 12.32 5.57
C PRO A 33 -3.27 11.79 4.14
N TRP A 34 -3.28 10.47 4.03
CA TRP A 34 -3.61 9.72 2.84
C TRP A 34 -5.13 9.56 2.69
N SER A 35 -5.59 9.41 1.46
CA SER A 35 -6.98 9.09 1.13
C SER A 35 -7.11 7.68 0.55
N LEU A 36 -8.09 6.91 1.06
CA LEU A 36 -8.51 5.66 0.42
C LEU A 36 -9.43 5.98 -0.76
N VAL A 37 -9.07 5.48 -1.94
CA VAL A 37 -9.82 5.67 -3.18
C VAL A 37 -9.95 4.35 -3.94
N PRO A 38 -10.86 4.25 -4.93
CA PRO A 38 -10.92 3.09 -5.81
C PRO A 38 -9.59 2.83 -6.52
N GLU A 39 -9.34 1.57 -6.88
CA GLU A 39 -8.07 1.14 -7.51
C GLU A 39 -7.70 2.01 -8.71
N GLY A 40 -8.66 2.42 -9.54
CA GLY A 40 -8.43 3.29 -10.71
C GLY A 40 -7.77 4.62 -10.37
N ASP A 41 -8.17 5.25 -9.27
CA ASP A 41 -7.76 6.59 -8.86
C ASP A 41 -6.55 6.58 -7.90
N ALA A 42 -6.19 5.40 -7.40
CA ALA A 42 -5.10 5.24 -6.45
C ALA A 42 -3.74 5.39 -7.14
N ARG A 43 -2.82 6.13 -6.50
CA ARG A 43 -1.41 6.21 -6.91
C ARG A 43 -0.59 5.06 -6.34
N VAL A 44 -0.95 4.62 -5.14
CA VAL A 44 -0.31 3.49 -4.45
C VAL A 44 -1.30 2.35 -4.34
N LEU A 45 -0.88 1.14 -4.71
CA LEU A 45 -1.68 -0.07 -4.53
C LEU A 45 -0.99 -0.99 -3.52
N VAL A 46 -1.64 -1.22 -2.38
CA VAL A 46 -1.22 -2.23 -1.41
C VAL A 46 -1.93 -3.53 -1.75
N ILE A 47 -1.16 -4.52 -2.17
CA ILE A 47 -1.65 -5.76 -2.76
C ILE A 47 -1.34 -6.90 -1.79
N ASP A 48 -2.35 -7.63 -1.36
CA ASP A 48 -2.12 -8.92 -0.72
C ASP A 48 -1.59 -9.91 -1.77
N MET A 49 -0.28 -10.15 -1.72
CA MET A 49 0.40 -11.04 -2.66
C MET A 49 0.20 -12.51 -2.32
N ASP A 50 -0.27 -12.82 -1.12
CA ASP A 50 -0.59 -14.19 -0.71
C ASP A 50 -2.03 -14.58 -1.11
N SER A 51 -2.79 -13.63 -1.66
CA SER A 51 -4.14 -13.88 -2.18
C SER A 51 -4.13 -14.61 -3.53
N MET A 52 -5.24 -15.28 -3.87
CA MET A 52 -5.40 -16.03 -5.14
C MET A 52 -5.09 -15.20 -6.39
N TYR A 53 -5.34 -13.88 -6.33
CA TYR A 53 -5.16 -12.98 -7.47
C TYR A 53 -4.01 -11.98 -7.29
N GLY A 54 -3.24 -12.04 -6.19
CA GLY A 54 -2.25 -11.03 -5.83
C GLY A 54 -1.23 -10.75 -6.93
N HIS A 55 -0.65 -11.80 -7.50
CA HIS A 55 0.32 -11.67 -8.60
C HIS A 55 -0.29 -11.05 -9.87
N MET A 56 -1.53 -11.39 -10.20
CA MET A 56 -2.22 -10.81 -11.37
C MET A 56 -2.57 -9.34 -11.15
N THR A 57 -3.01 -8.97 -9.95
CA THR A 57 -3.24 -7.57 -9.56
C THR A 57 -1.95 -6.76 -9.68
N TRP A 58 -0.82 -7.32 -9.21
CA TRP A 58 0.48 -6.67 -9.33
C TRP A 58 0.90 -6.45 -10.79
N LEU A 59 0.77 -7.47 -11.65
CA LEU A 59 1.13 -7.34 -13.07
C LEU A 59 0.35 -6.21 -13.77
N LYS A 60 -0.94 -6.04 -13.44
CA LYS A 60 -1.77 -4.94 -13.97
C LYS A 60 -1.35 -3.59 -13.38
N ALA A 61 -1.08 -3.51 -12.08
CA ALA A 61 -0.66 -2.28 -11.44
C ALA A 61 0.70 -1.80 -11.95
N ARG A 62 1.65 -2.71 -12.13
CA ARG A 62 2.99 -2.45 -12.66
C ARG A 62 2.96 -1.81 -14.05
N SER A 63 2.10 -2.28 -14.95
CA SER A 63 1.99 -1.71 -16.30
C SER A 63 1.28 -0.34 -16.32
N SER A 64 0.54 0.01 -15.26
CA SER A 64 -0.16 1.29 -15.13
C SER A 64 0.68 2.43 -14.53
N GLY A 65 1.92 2.16 -14.12
CA GLY A 65 2.82 3.16 -13.52
C GLY A 65 2.48 3.54 -12.07
N LYS A 66 1.59 2.79 -11.40
CA LYS A 66 1.28 2.95 -9.97
C LYS A 66 2.44 2.42 -9.12
N THR A 67 2.64 3.02 -7.95
CA THR A 67 3.55 2.45 -6.95
C THR A 67 2.89 1.23 -6.32
N THR A 68 3.59 0.10 -6.33
CA THR A 68 3.09 -1.18 -5.85
C THR A 68 3.72 -1.53 -4.50
N VAL A 69 2.90 -1.95 -3.55
CA VAL A 69 3.33 -2.38 -2.21
C VAL A 69 2.81 -3.80 -2.00
N ALA A 70 3.69 -4.78 -1.85
CA ALA A 70 3.28 -6.11 -1.46
C ALA A 70 2.99 -6.17 0.04
N LEU A 71 1.86 -6.77 0.43
CA LEU A 71 1.66 -7.34 1.75
C LEU A 71 1.78 -8.86 1.63
N THR A 72 2.81 -9.45 2.25
CA THR A 72 3.11 -10.88 2.10
C THR A 72 3.85 -11.45 3.30
N SER A 73 3.65 -12.74 3.56
CA SER A 73 4.47 -13.55 4.46
C SER A 73 5.77 -14.04 3.80
N GLY A 74 5.87 -14.00 2.47
CA GLY A 74 7.02 -14.45 1.69
C GLY A 74 8.26 -13.57 1.86
N GLU A 75 9.43 -14.14 1.53
CA GLU A 75 10.72 -13.46 1.71
C GLU A 75 11.05 -12.43 0.63
N ARG A 76 10.52 -12.60 -0.59
CA ARG A 76 10.83 -11.75 -1.74
C ARG A 76 9.54 -11.27 -2.41
N SER A 77 9.56 -10.04 -2.89
CA SER A 77 8.53 -9.50 -3.75
C SER A 77 9.15 -8.62 -4.83
N GLU A 78 8.52 -8.60 -6.01
CA GLU A 78 8.92 -7.77 -7.15
C GLU A 78 8.20 -6.41 -7.17
N THR A 79 7.42 -6.10 -6.14
CA THR A 79 6.80 -4.79 -5.93
C THR A 79 7.81 -3.73 -5.51
N ASP A 80 7.47 -2.45 -5.67
CA ASP A 80 8.37 -1.34 -5.34
C ASP A 80 8.68 -1.24 -3.84
N ARG A 81 7.74 -1.66 -2.99
CA ARG A 81 7.87 -1.73 -1.53
C ARG A 81 7.24 -3.02 -1.00
N THR A 82 7.59 -3.40 0.22
CA THR A 82 7.03 -4.60 0.87
C THR A 82 6.68 -4.33 2.33
N LEU A 83 5.51 -4.78 2.73
CA LEU A 83 5.03 -4.93 4.09
C LEU A 83 4.94 -6.42 4.42
N LYS A 84 5.24 -6.77 5.67
CA LYS A 84 5.14 -8.15 6.15
C LYS A 84 3.75 -8.43 6.69
N ARG A 85 3.27 -9.66 6.49
CA ARG A 85 2.13 -10.21 7.23
C ARG A 85 2.61 -10.77 8.58
N PRO A 86 1.88 -10.55 9.68
CA PRO A 86 0.68 -9.70 9.79
C PRO A 86 1.02 -8.20 9.67
N LEU A 87 0.09 -7.42 9.13
CA LEU A 87 0.27 -5.98 8.95
C LEU A 87 0.43 -5.28 10.29
N SER A 88 1.53 -4.55 10.47
CA SER A 88 1.76 -3.66 11.62
C SER A 88 1.34 -2.22 11.27
N ILE A 89 0.69 -1.55 12.24
CA ILE A 89 0.32 -0.13 12.14
C ILE A 89 1.58 0.74 12.00
N GLU A 90 2.65 0.41 12.73
CA GLU A 90 3.93 1.14 12.70
C GLU A 90 4.57 1.02 11.32
N ALA A 91 4.66 -0.20 10.79
CA ALA A 91 5.21 -0.44 9.47
C ALA A 91 4.39 0.24 8.37
N LEU A 92 3.07 0.24 8.49
CA LEU A 92 2.18 0.95 7.56
C LEU A 92 2.41 2.47 7.64
N ARG A 93 2.43 3.05 8.84
CA ARG A 93 2.67 4.49 9.04
C ARG A 93 4.01 4.90 8.44
N ASP A 94 5.07 4.15 8.72
CA ASP A 94 6.42 4.48 8.24
C ASP A 94 6.49 4.40 6.71
N LEU A 95 5.82 3.41 6.10
CA LEU A 95 5.68 3.33 4.64
C LEU A 95 4.94 4.55 4.07
N LEU A 96 3.78 4.91 4.65
CA LEU A 96 2.98 6.05 4.20
C LEU A 96 3.77 7.36 4.32
N GLY A 97 4.55 7.55 5.38
CA GLY A 97 5.43 8.70 5.54
C GLY A 97 6.54 8.75 4.49
N GLN A 98 7.16 7.61 4.18
CA GLN A 98 8.19 7.52 3.13
C GLN A 98 7.63 7.80 1.74
N LEU A 99 6.40 7.36 1.45
CA LEU A 99 5.75 7.57 0.16
C LEU A 99 5.20 8.99 -0.01
N ALA A 100 4.92 9.69 1.10
CA ALA A 100 4.48 11.09 1.08
C ALA A 100 5.66 12.06 0.93
N ALA A 101 6.86 11.65 1.37
CA ALA A 101 8.07 12.44 1.18
C ALA A 101 8.43 12.54 -0.31
N PRO A 102 8.80 13.73 -0.81
CA PRO A 102 9.35 13.84 -2.16
C PRO A 102 10.62 12.97 -2.26
N PRO A 103 10.92 12.37 -3.43
CA PRO A 103 12.16 11.64 -3.60
C PRO A 103 13.32 12.57 -3.28
N VAL A 104 14.07 12.26 -2.21
CA VAL A 104 15.36 12.91 -1.97
C VAL A 104 16.21 12.58 -3.19
N ALA A 105 16.47 13.59 -4.02
CA ALA A 105 17.47 13.49 -5.07
C ALA A 105 18.79 13.14 -4.38
N ALA A 106 19.33 11.97 -4.69
CA ALA A 106 20.69 11.63 -4.31
C ALA A 106 21.61 12.70 -4.92
N VAL A 107 22.32 13.43 -4.06
CA VAL A 107 23.31 14.46 -4.43
C VAL A 107 24.62 13.78 -4.83
#